data_AF-A0A2H1VT23-F1
#
_entry.id   AF-A0A2H1VT23-F1
#
_cell.length_a   1.000
_cell.length_b   1.000
_cell.length_c   1.000
_cell.angle_alpha   90.00
_cell.angle_beta   90.00
_cell.angle_gamma   90.00
#
_symmetry.space_group_name_H-M   'P 1'
#
loop_
_entity.id
_entity.type
_entity.pdbx_description
1 polymer ?
#
loop_
_entity_poly.entity_id
_entity_poly.type
_entity_poly.pdbx_seq_one_letter_code
_entity_poly.pdbx_strand_id
1 'polypeptide(L)'
;SLNNYVETPLSHPLELLPCINKELPTVIYTFGYRGKVSGPATTAVLTAYINKKKRNVILLNWETEAESGMLGIPLGYAFSAIPNAKKIGRELGQALIDFTKAGISDIHLVAHSLGAHLMGYAGRLTREQGYVVPRITGLDPAGTLFEGTLSIHSGLDRTCAKFVDIVHTDLGNYGSSTSTGTVDIWPNYTGENSKQPGCPIGSFDMFSP
;
A
#
# COMPACT_ATOMS: atom_id res chain seq x y z
N SER A 1 19.53 -6.04 0.94
CA SER A 1 19.15 -7.46 0.83
C SER A 1 17.95 -7.68 1.73
N LEU A 2 17.11 -8.70 1.51
CA LEU A 2 16.02 -9.00 2.45
C LEU A 2 16.51 -9.43 3.83
N ASN A 3 17.76 -9.92 3.94
CA ASN A 3 18.33 -10.40 5.20
C ASN A 3 19.27 -9.38 5.87
N ASN A 4 19.40 -8.17 5.30
CA ASN A 4 20.25 -7.13 5.85
C ASN A 4 19.53 -5.79 5.68
N TYR A 5 18.88 -5.36 6.77
CA TYR A 5 18.06 -4.18 6.86
C TYR A 5 18.17 -3.57 8.27
N VAL A 6 17.69 -2.34 8.40
CA VAL A 6 17.49 -1.65 9.68
C VAL A 6 16.00 -1.34 9.83
N GLU A 7 15.52 -1.28 11.06
CA GLU A 7 14.14 -0.94 11.40
C GLU A 7 14.12 0.27 12.34
N THR A 8 13.12 1.11 12.18
CA THR A 8 12.82 2.22 13.08
C THR A 8 11.31 2.43 13.11
N PRO A 9 10.72 2.89 14.24
CA PRO A 9 9.31 3.26 14.27
C PRO A 9 9.02 4.48 13.39
N LEU A 10 7.76 4.62 12.94
CA LEU A 10 7.29 5.79 12.20
C LEU A 10 7.44 7.12 12.97
N SER A 11 7.58 7.07 14.30
CA SER A 11 7.84 8.24 15.14
C SER A 11 9.28 8.76 15.04
N HIS A 12 10.23 7.97 14.53
CA HIS A 12 11.64 8.34 14.40
C HIS A 12 12.19 8.02 13.00
N PRO A 13 11.50 8.43 11.91
CA PRO A 13 11.80 7.96 10.56
C PRO A 13 13.20 8.34 10.08
N LEU A 14 13.76 9.43 10.61
CA LEU A 14 15.08 9.94 10.24
C LEU A 14 16.24 9.08 10.75
N GLU A 15 16.00 8.09 11.60
CA GLU A 15 17.02 7.08 11.95
C GLU A 15 17.44 6.24 10.73
N LEU A 16 16.63 6.21 9.66
CA LEU A 16 17.00 5.57 8.40
C LEU A 16 17.98 6.40 7.55
N LEU A 17 18.19 7.69 7.86
CA LEU A 17 19.02 8.57 7.02
C LEU A 17 20.43 8.02 6.70
N PRO A 18 21.17 7.39 7.64
CA PRO A 18 22.47 6.79 7.33
C PRO A 18 22.42 5.68 6.27
N CYS A 19 21.25 5.06 6.08
CA CYS A 19 21.02 3.99 5.11
C CYS A 19 20.41 4.48 3.79
N ILE A 20 20.00 5.76 3.71
CA ILE A 20 19.32 6.33 2.54
C ILE A 20 20.31 7.14 1.72
N ASN A 21 20.48 6.76 0.45
CA ASN A 21 21.16 7.60 -0.52
C ASN A 21 20.15 8.60 -1.11
N LYS A 22 20.31 9.89 -0.78
CA LYS A 22 19.40 10.97 -1.20
C LYS A 22 19.42 11.26 -2.71
N GLU A 23 20.44 10.80 -3.42
CA GLU A 23 20.54 10.94 -4.89
C GLU A 23 19.75 9.86 -5.63
N LEU A 24 19.23 8.85 -4.91
CA LEU A 24 18.51 7.73 -5.49
C LEU A 24 17.00 7.82 -5.18
N PRO A 25 16.14 7.33 -6.08
CA PRO A 25 14.71 7.22 -5.82
C PRO A 25 14.45 6.32 -4.62
N THR A 26 13.44 6.66 -3.82
CA THR A 26 13.03 5.90 -2.64
C THR A 26 11.68 5.25 -2.89
N VAL A 27 11.64 3.92 -2.86
CA VAL A 27 10.41 3.14 -2.97
C VAL A 27 9.99 2.68 -1.59
N ILE A 28 8.76 3.00 -1.18
CA ILE A 28 8.17 2.53 0.06
C ILE A 28 7.03 1.58 -0.29
N TYR A 29 7.17 0.31 0.08
CA TYR A 29 6.16 -0.71 -0.15
C TYR A 29 5.39 -1.04 1.12
N THR A 30 4.09 -1.37 1.00
CA THR A 30 3.38 -2.08 2.07
C THR A 30 2.37 -3.10 1.53
N PHE A 31 2.11 -4.13 2.34
CA PHE A 31 1.09 -5.14 2.10
C PHE A 31 -0.27 -4.71 2.66
N GLY A 32 -1.30 -5.55 2.46
CA GLY A 32 -2.68 -5.29 2.86
C GLY A 32 -3.11 -6.07 4.11
N TYR A 33 -4.42 -6.23 4.27
CA TYR A 33 -5.05 -6.98 5.36
C TYR A 33 -4.48 -8.39 5.49
N ARG A 34 -4.07 -8.78 6.70
CA ARG A 34 -3.41 -10.06 7.05
C ARG A 34 -2.15 -10.38 6.22
N GLY A 35 -1.57 -9.39 5.54
CA GLY A 35 -0.31 -9.52 4.85
C GLY A 35 0.85 -9.70 5.84
N LYS A 36 1.92 -10.35 5.40
CA LYS A 36 3.10 -10.62 6.22
C LYS A 36 4.37 -10.04 5.61
N VAL A 37 5.32 -9.68 6.46
CA VAL A 37 6.67 -9.26 6.07
C VAL A 37 7.36 -10.35 5.26
N SER A 38 7.26 -11.61 5.72
CA SER A 38 7.87 -12.78 5.07
C SER A 38 6.99 -13.42 3.99
N GLY A 39 5.81 -12.86 3.71
CA GLY A 39 4.86 -13.42 2.75
C GLY A 39 5.39 -13.41 1.30
N PRO A 40 4.93 -14.33 0.44
CA PRO A 40 5.41 -14.45 -0.94
C PRO A 40 5.16 -13.16 -1.76
N ALA A 41 4.00 -12.53 -1.59
CA ALA A 41 3.70 -11.26 -2.27
C ALA A 41 4.63 -10.12 -1.84
N THR A 42 4.87 -9.97 -0.54
CA THR A 42 5.77 -8.94 0.01
C THR A 42 7.20 -9.14 -0.46
N THR A 43 7.72 -10.36 -0.32
CA THR A 43 9.09 -10.69 -0.72
C THR A 43 9.29 -10.57 -2.23
N ALA A 44 8.29 -10.92 -3.05
CA ALA A 44 8.35 -10.73 -4.50
C ALA A 44 8.49 -9.25 -4.89
N VAL A 45 7.66 -8.35 -4.32
CA VAL A 45 7.74 -6.91 -4.63
C VAL A 45 9.07 -6.31 -4.18
N LEU A 46 9.49 -6.60 -2.93
CA LEU A 46 10.75 -6.09 -2.41
C LEU A 46 11.94 -6.60 -3.22
N THR A 47 11.97 -7.89 -3.55
CA THR A 47 13.03 -8.49 -4.38
C THR A 47 13.10 -7.85 -5.76
N ALA A 48 11.95 -7.62 -6.40
CA ALA A 48 11.90 -6.96 -7.71
C ALA A 48 12.53 -5.55 -7.67
N TYR A 49 12.24 -4.76 -6.63
CA TYR A 49 12.82 -3.43 -6.48
C TYR A 49 14.31 -3.47 -6.10
N ILE A 50 14.71 -4.36 -5.19
CA ILE A 50 16.12 -4.55 -4.82
C ILE A 50 16.97 -4.93 -6.05
N ASN A 51 16.46 -5.85 -6.89
CA ASN A 51 17.17 -6.35 -8.07
C ASN A 51 17.34 -5.30 -9.17
N LYS A 52 16.46 -4.30 -9.26
CA LYS A 52 16.62 -3.20 -10.23
C LYS A 52 17.81 -2.27 -9.90
N LYS A 53 18.40 -2.37 -8.71
CA LYS A 53 19.50 -1.53 -8.20
C LYS A 53 19.16 -0.02 -8.22
N LYS A 54 20.10 0.81 -7.77
CA LYS A 54 20.07 2.29 -7.80
C LYS A 54 18.76 2.90 -7.24
N ARG A 55 18.31 2.40 -6.09
CA ARG A 55 17.15 2.91 -5.35
C ARG A 55 17.24 2.54 -3.89
N ASN A 56 16.63 3.34 -3.03
CA ASN A 56 16.33 2.96 -1.66
C ASN A 56 15.03 2.17 -1.65
N VAL A 57 14.96 1.09 -0.87
CA VAL A 57 13.76 0.26 -0.73
C VAL A 57 13.41 0.17 0.75
N ILE A 58 12.20 0.58 1.09
CA ILE A 58 11.67 0.59 2.46
C ILE A 58 10.39 -0.25 2.47
N LEU A 59 10.25 -1.11 3.47
CA LEU A 59 8.99 -1.78 3.79
C LEU A 59 8.33 -1.05 4.96
N LEU A 60 7.10 -0.60 4.79
CA LEU A 60 6.26 -0.25 5.94
C LEU A 60 5.64 -1.54 6.49
N ASN A 61 6.15 -1.99 7.63
CA ASN A 61 5.62 -3.12 8.38
C ASN A 61 4.47 -2.67 9.29
N TRP A 62 3.31 -3.31 9.14
CA TRP A 62 2.13 -3.16 9.99
C TRP A 62 1.40 -4.51 10.14
N GLU A 63 2.17 -5.61 10.14
CA GLU A 63 1.64 -6.99 10.15
C GLU A 63 0.66 -7.22 11.29
N THR A 64 1.03 -6.83 12.52
CA THR A 64 0.18 -6.95 13.71
C THR A 64 -1.13 -6.17 13.57
N GLU A 65 -1.05 -4.94 13.05
CA GLU A 65 -2.20 -4.04 12.93
C GLU A 65 -3.11 -4.38 11.74
N ALA A 66 -2.58 -5.13 10.77
CA ALA A 66 -3.32 -5.64 9.62
C ALA A 66 -4.13 -6.90 9.94
N GLU A 67 -4.01 -7.48 11.14
CA GLU A 67 -4.76 -8.68 11.53
C GLU A 67 -6.22 -8.39 11.91
N SER A 68 -7.04 -9.45 11.96
CA SER A 68 -8.44 -9.38 12.40
C SER A 68 -8.59 -9.13 13.91
N GLY A 69 -7.55 -9.42 14.70
CA GLY A 69 -7.65 -9.49 16.16
C GLY A 69 -8.68 -10.52 16.62
N MET A 70 -9.33 -10.26 17.77
CA MET A 70 -10.29 -11.18 18.39
C MET A 70 -11.68 -11.22 17.72
N LEU A 71 -11.95 -10.32 16.76
CA LEU A 71 -13.29 -10.13 16.20
C LEU A 71 -13.60 -11.04 14.99
N GLY A 72 -12.66 -11.89 14.58
CA GLY A 72 -12.80 -12.69 13.36
C GLY A 72 -12.75 -11.84 12.09
N ILE A 73 -12.87 -12.46 10.92
CA ILE A 73 -12.54 -11.81 9.64
C ILE A 73 -13.40 -10.58 9.32
N PRO A 74 -14.74 -10.69 9.15
CA PRO A 74 -15.53 -9.55 8.66
C PRO A 74 -15.52 -8.36 9.64
N LEU A 75 -15.68 -8.62 10.94
CA LEU A 75 -15.66 -7.56 11.95
C LEU A 75 -14.23 -7.03 12.18
N GLY A 76 -13.22 -7.89 12.18
CA GLY A 76 -11.83 -7.47 12.32
C GLY A 76 -11.33 -6.63 11.15
N TYR A 77 -11.80 -6.90 9.93
CA TYR A 77 -11.51 -6.05 8.78
C TYR A 77 -12.09 -4.64 8.97
N ALA A 78 -13.38 -4.55 9.29
CA ALA A 78 -14.11 -3.29 9.41
C ALA A 78 -13.69 -2.45 10.63
N PHE A 79 -13.51 -3.10 11.79
CA PHE A 79 -13.35 -2.42 13.07
C PHE A 79 -11.92 -2.44 13.63
N SER A 80 -11.02 -3.25 13.07
CA SER A 80 -9.59 -3.26 13.46
C SER A 80 -8.72 -2.75 12.32
N ALA A 81 -8.64 -3.49 11.21
CA ALA A 81 -7.64 -3.25 10.17
C ALA A 81 -7.83 -1.92 9.43
N ILE A 82 -9.08 -1.56 9.06
CA ILE A 82 -9.35 -0.26 8.40
C ILE A 82 -9.01 0.93 9.31
N PRO A 83 -9.50 1.01 10.57
CA PRO A 83 -9.10 2.06 11.50
C PRO A 83 -7.59 2.15 11.70
N ASN A 84 -6.92 1.00 11.83
CA ASN A 84 -5.46 0.94 11.94
C ASN A 84 -4.77 1.47 10.69
N ALA A 85 -5.20 1.05 9.49
CA ALA A 85 -4.65 1.54 8.22
C ALA A 85 -4.80 3.07 8.10
N LYS A 86 -5.90 3.64 8.57
CA LYS A 86 -6.09 5.09 8.62
C LYS A 86 -5.12 5.77 9.59
N LYS A 87 -4.96 5.22 10.81
CA LYS A 87 -4.03 5.74 11.81
C LYS A 87 -2.59 5.71 11.29
N ILE A 88 -2.13 4.55 10.85
CA ILE A 88 -0.77 4.33 10.35
C ILE A 88 -0.52 5.14 9.09
N GLY A 89 -1.50 5.27 8.19
CA GLY A 89 -1.39 6.14 7.02
C GLY A 89 -1.12 7.59 7.40
N ARG A 90 -1.76 8.12 8.46
CA ARG A 90 -1.47 9.47 8.97
C ARG A 90 -0.09 9.57 9.62
N GLU A 91 0.34 8.55 10.35
CA GLU A 91 1.70 8.52 10.92
C GLU A 91 2.76 8.48 9.80
N LEU A 92 2.55 7.67 8.76
CA LEU A 92 3.40 7.63 7.58
C LEU A 92 3.41 9.00 6.87
N GLY A 93 2.26 9.66 6.72
CA GLY A 93 2.21 10.99 6.13
C GLY A 93 3.10 12.00 6.86
N GLN A 94 3.16 11.94 8.20
CA GLN A 94 4.06 12.77 8.98
C GLN A 94 5.53 12.40 8.71
N ALA A 95 5.86 11.10 8.67
CA ALA A 95 7.20 10.63 8.35
C ALA A 95 7.66 11.04 6.93
N LEU A 96 6.75 11.05 5.95
CA LEU A 96 7.03 11.51 4.58
C LEU A 96 7.36 13.01 4.52
N ILE A 97 6.70 13.82 5.35
CA ILE A 97 7.04 15.25 5.49
C ILE A 97 8.45 15.39 6.07
N ASP A 98 8.80 14.61 7.08
CA ASP A 98 10.12 14.65 7.71
C ASP A 98 11.21 14.20 6.73
N PHE A 99 10.97 13.15 5.95
CA PHE A 99 11.83 12.75 4.83
C PHE A 99 12.00 13.86 3.80
N THR A 100 10.91 14.51 3.41
CA THR A 100 10.96 15.61 2.44
C THR A 100 11.82 16.76 2.96
N LYS A 101 11.63 17.16 4.24
CA LYS A 101 12.44 18.19 4.90
C LYS A 101 13.91 17.79 5.03
N ALA A 102 14.20 16.50 5.18
CA ALA A 102 15.56 15.96 5.22
C ALA A 102 16.19 15.79 3.82
N GLY A 103 15.49 16.15 2.74
CA GLY A 103 16.00 16.12 1.36
C GLY A 103 15.67 14.84 0.58
N ILE A 104 14.82 13.95 1.11
CA ILE A 104 14.34 12.76 0.41
C ILE A 104 12.99 13.12 -0.23
N SER A 105 13.02 13.56 -1.48
CA SER A 105 11.82 14.08 -2.18
C SER A 105 11.34 13.19 -3.33
N ASP A 106 12.21 12.35 -3.90
CA ASP A 106 11.84 11.38 -4.94
C ASP A 106 11.31 10.09 -4.31
N ILE A 107 10.07 10.16 -3.83
CA ILE A 107 9.38 9.07 -3.14
C ILE A 107 8.28 8.47 -4.02
N HIS A 108 8.31 7.15 -4.15
CA HIS A 108 7.26 6.35 -4.78
C HIS A 108 6.66 5.37 -3.76
N LEU A 109 5.39 5.55 -3.44
CA LEU A 109 4.65 4.63 -2.58
C LEU A 109 4.04 3.52 -3.44
N VAL A 110 4.15 2.28 -3.02
CA VAL A 110 3.57 1.11 -3.69
C VAL A 110 2.84 0.29 -2.65
N ALA A 111 1.58 -0.07 -2.87
CA ALA A 111 0.87 -0.83 -1.85
C ALA A 111 -0.24 -1.71 -2.39
N HIS A 112 -0.46 -2.84 -1.72
CA HIS A 112 -1.44 -3.85 -2.10
C HIS A 112 -2.72 -3.81 -1.25
N SER A 113 -3.88 -4.02 -1.86
CA SER A 113 -5.17 -4.21 -1.17
C SER A 113 -5.46 -3.05 -0.20
N LEU A 114 -5.75 -3.34 1.08
CA LEU A 114 -6.00 -2.31 2.10
C LEU A 114 -4.80 -1.35 2.29
N GLY A 115 -3.58 -1.81 2.02
CA GLY A 115 -2.37 -0.98 2.04
C GLY A 115 -2.41 0.16 1.02
N ALA A 116 -3.11 -0.01 -0.10
CA ALA A 116 -3.30 1.05 -1.09
C ALA A 116 -4.04 2.25 -0.48
N HIS A 117 -5.06 1.99 0.34
CA HIS A 117 -5.80 3.03 1.06
C HIS A 117 -4.97 3.64 2.20
N LEU A 118 -4.14 2.84 2.88
CA LEU A 118 -3.15 3.35 3.85
C LEU A 118 -2.26 4.42 3.20
N MET A 119 -1.71 4.14 2.02
CA MET A 119 -0.90 5.11 1.26
C MET A 119 -1.73 6.31 0.77
N GLY A 120 -3.01 6.09 0.46
CA GLY A 120 -3.96 7.17 0.18
C GLY A 120 -4.10 8.14 1.36
N TYR A 121 -4.28 7.62 2.58
CA TYR A 121 -4.35 8.44 3.79
C TYR A 121 -3.05 9.22 4.05
N ALA A 122 -1.90 8.59 3.83
CA ALA A 122 -0.61 9.27 3.92
C ALA A 122 -0.50 10.43 2.91
N GLY A 123 -0.84 10.16 1.65
CA GLY A 123 -0.85 11.15 0.58
C GLY A 123 -1.74 12.35 0.89
N ARG A 124 -2.97 12.12 1.35
CA ARG A 124 -3.88 13.21 1.75
C ARG A 124 -3.31 14.04 2.90
N LEU A 125 -2.78 13.40 3.95
CA LEU A 125 -2.18 14.13 5.06
C LEU A 125 -1.01 15.01 4.59
N THR A 126 -0.11 14.47 3.76
CA THR A 126 1.01 15.29 3.24
C THR A 126 0.49 16.53 2.51
N ARG A 127 -0.57 16.37 1.71
CA ARG A 127 -1.19 17.45 0.93
C ARG A 127 -1.87 18.50 1.81
N GLU A 128 -2.57 18.08 2.86
CA GLU A 128 -3.13 18.98 3.88
C GLU A 128 -2.04 19.88 4.51
N GLN A 129 -0.81 19.38 4.59
CA GLN A 129 0.36 20.09 5.13
C GLN A 129 1.20 20.81 4.06
N GLY A 130 0.73 20.87 2.81
CA GLY A 130 1.41 21.57 1.72
C GLY A 130 2.51 20.77 1.00
N TYR A 131 2.62 19.47 1.26
CA TYR A 131 3.56 18.57 0.58
C TYR A 131 2.81 17.62 -0.35
N VAL A 132 3.37 17.24 -1.50
CA VAL A 132 2.67 16.31 -2.40
C VAL A 132 3.59 15.15 -2.76
N VAL A 133 3.17 13.94 -2.38
CA VAL A 133 3.84 12.69 -2.77
C VAL A 133 3.95 12.61 -4.30
N PRO A 134 5.14 12.32 -4.86
CA PRO A 134 5.31 12.23 -6.31
C PRO A 134 4.44 11.14 -6.96
N ARG A 135 4.44 9.92 -6.42
CA ARG A 135 3.70 8.80 -7.01
C ARG A 135 3.16 7.83 -5.98
N ILE A 136 1.95 7.33 -6.21
CA ILE A 136 1.38 6.18 -5.51
C ILE A 136 0.96 5.14 -6.55
N THR A 137 1.42 3.90 -6.41
CA THR A 137 0.90 2.75 -7.16
C THR A 137 0.04 1.88 -6.26
N GLY A 138 -1.24 1.74 -6.62
CA GLY A 138 -2.17 0.81 -5.97
C GLY A 138 -2.18 -0.54 -6.70
N LEU A 139 -1.82 -1.60 -6.00
CA LEU A 139 -1.92 -2.97 -6.49
C LEU A 139 -3.22 -3.58 -5.94
N ASP A 140 -4.24 -3.61 -6.79
CA ASP A 140 -5.57 -4.14 -6.52
C ASP A 140 -6.18 -3.63 -5.20
N PRO A 141 -6.47 -2.31 -5.09
CA PRO A 141 -7.00 -1.71 -3.86
C PRO A 141 -8.30 -2.40 -3.41
N ALA A 142 -8.52 -2.51 -2.11
CA ALA A 142 -9.69 -3.22 -1.59
C ALA A 142 -11.02 -2.49 -1.90
N GLY A 143 -12.03 -3.18 -2.42
CA GLY A 143 -13.33 -2.58 -2.70
C GLY A 143 -14.20 -2.40 -1.44
N THR A 144 -14.22 -3.40 -0.57
CA THR A 144 -15.10 -3.48 0.60
C THR A 144 -14.96 -2.25 1.52
N LEU A 145 -16.06 -1.50 1.70
CA LEU A 145 -16.19 -0.25 2.48
C LEU A 145 -15.50 1.01 1.90
N PHE A 146 -14.90 0.91 0.71
CA PHE A 146 -14.27 2.03 0.00
C PHE A 146 -14.98 2.44 -1.29
N GLU A 147 -15.95 1.66 -1.77
CA GLU A 147 -16.75 1.97 -2.96
C GLU A 147 -18.23 1.57 -2.81
N GLY A 148 -19.06 2.02 -3.76
CA GLY A 148 -20.49 1.72 -3.80
C GLY A 148 -21.31 2.39 -2.68
N THR A 149 -22.54 1.89 -2.46
CA THR A 149 -23.46 2.41 -1.44
C THR A 149 -23.02 2.17 -0.01
N LEU A 150 -22.09 1.23 0.20
CA LEU A 150 -21.48 0.91 1.49
C LEU A 150 -20.16 1.68 1.73
N SER A 151 -19.78 2.58 0.82
CA SER A 151 -18.61 3.42 0.97
C SER A 151 -18.76 4.38 2.15
N ILE A 152 -17.99 4.13 3.21
CA ILE A 152 -17.90 4.99 4.39
C ILE A 152 -16.50 5.57 4.60
N HIS A 153 -15.55 5.18 3.75
CA HIS A 153 -14.16 5.61 3.80
C HIS A 153 -13.73 6.21 2.47
N SER A 154 -13.00 7.32 2.53
CA SER A 154 -12.31 7.85 1.36
C SER A 154 -10.97 7.13 1.22
N GLY A 155 -10.83 6.28 0.20
CA GLY A 155 -9.68 5.40 0.00
C GLY A 155 -8.51 6.02 -0.76
N LEU A 156 -7.98 5.31 -1.75
CA LEU A 156 -6.96 5.81 -2.66
C LEU A 156 -7.67 6.46 -3.86
N ASP A 157 -7.26 7.67 -4.24
CA ASP A 157 -7.76 8.36 -5.42
C ASP A 157 -6.67 9.26 -6.01
N ARG A 158 -6.92 9.80 -7.22
CA ARG A 158 -6.00 10.65 -7.98
C ARG A 158 -5.48 11.88 -7.25
N THR A 159 -6.15 12.35 -6.20
CA THR A 159 -5.74 13.53 -5.43
C THR A 159 -4.65 13.21 -4.40
N CYS A 160 -4.45 11.93 -4.06
CA CYS A 160 -3.51 11.51 -3.02
C CYS A 160 -2.03 11.74 -3.38
N ALA A 161 -1.68 11.91 -4.66
CA ALA A 161 -0.32 12.16 -5.12
C ALA A 161 -0.30 13.07 -6.35
N LYS A 162 0.88 13.36 -6.92
CA LYS A 162 0.99 13.99 -8.24
C LYS A 162 0.57 13.04 -9.35
N PHE A 163 0.85 11.74 -9.18
CA PHE A 163 0.44 10.69 -10.10
C PHE A 163 0.02 9.45 -9.31
N VAL A 164 -1.15 8.91 -9.64
CA VAL A 164 -1.67 7.68 -9.04
C VAL A 164 -1.96 6.68 -10.13
N ASP A 165 -1.27 5.55 -10.13
CA ASP A 165 -1.53 4.44 -11.04
C ASP A 165 -2.06 3.22 -10.29
N ILE A 166 -3.15 2.64 -10.77
CA ILE A 166 -3.82 1.51 -10.12
C ILE A 166 -3.82 0.33 -11.08
N VAL A 167 -3.47 -0.85 -10.57
CA VAL A 167 -3.58 -2.12 -11.30
C VAL A 167 -4.67 -2.93 -10.63
N HIS A 168 -5.79 -3.16 -11.32
CA HIS A 168 -6.87 -3.99 -10.81
C HIS A 168 -6.66 -5.43 -11.24
N THR A 169 -6.93 -6.40 -10.37
CA THR A 169 -6.77 -7.83 -10.74
C THR A 169 -7.88 -8.73 -10.23
N ASP A 170 -8.67 -8.31 -9.24
CA ASP A 170 -9.73 -9.11 -8.61
C ASP A 170 -11.05 -8.34 -8.44
N LEU A 171 -11.53 -7.74 -9.54
CA LEU A 171 -12.73 -6.89 -9.55
C LEU A 171 -13.96 -7.68 -9.08
N GLY A 172 -14.74 -7.05 -8.20
CA GLY A 172 -16.03 -7.58 -7.75
C GLY A 172 -15.93 -8.71 -6.73
N ASN A 173 -14.71 -9.15 -6.39
CA ASN A 173 -14.42 -10.02 -5.26
C ASN A 173 -13.83 -9.17 -4.13
N TYR A 174 -12.49 -9.11 -4.02
CA TYR A 174 -11.81 -8.29 -3.02
C TYR A 174 -11.36 -6.92 -3.55
N GLY A 175 -11.04 -6.85 -4.84
CA GLY A 175 -10.54 -5.65 -5.51
C GLY A 175 -11.64 -4.66 -5.88
N SER A 176 -11.27 -3.38 -5.85
CA SER A 176 -12.12 -2.26 -6.26
C SER A 176 -12.51 -2.38 -7.73
N SER A 177 -13.79 -2.13 -8.00
CA SER A 177 -14.40 -2.09 -9.34
C SER A 177 -14.45 -0.69 -9.94
N THR A 178 -13.92 0.31 -9.24
CA THR A 178 -14.01 1.72 -9.62
C THR A 178 -12.64 2.29 -10.01
N SER A 179 -12.61 3.06 -11.11
CA SER A 179 -11.41 3.81 -11.49
C SER A 179 -11.29 5.08 -10.65
N THR A 180 -10.29 5.11 -9.77
CA THR A 180 -10.03 6.26 -8.90
C THR A 180 -8.67 6.89 -9.14
N GLY A 181 -7.80 6.23 -9.92
CA GLY A 181 -6.45 6.68 -10.22
C GLY A 181 -6.38 7.87 -11.19
N THR A 182 -5.14 8.30 -11.45
CA THR A 182 -4.82 9.08 -12.65
C THR A 182 -4.82 8.18 -13.88
N VAL A 183 -4.35 6.95 -13.70
CA VAL A 183 -4.38 5.87 -14.69
C VAL A 183 -4.81 4.58 -13.98
N ASP A 184 -5.78 3.88 -14.54
CA ASP A 184 -6.26 2.60 -14.04
C ASP A 184 -6.01 1.54 -15.12
N ILE A 185 -5.31 0.47 -14.74
CA ILE A 185 -4.84 -0.60 -15.62
C ILE A 185 -5.63 -1.86 -15.27
N TRP A 186 -6.24 -2.44 -16.30
CA TRP A 186 -7.15 -3.57 -16.20
C TRP A 186 -6.59 -4.77 -17.01
N PRO A 187 -5.55 -5.46 -16.52
CA PRO A 187 -4.99 -6.64 -17.18
C PRO A 187 -5.99 -7.79 -17.27
N ASN A 188 -6.13 -8.36 -18.46
CA ASN A 188 -6.97 -9.55 -18.74
C ASN A 188 -8.46 -9.36 -18.39
N TYR A 189 -8.96 -8.13 -18.40
CA TYR A 189 -10.37 -7.86 -18.14
C TYR A 189 -11.23 -8.05 -19.39
N THR A 190 -12.28 -8.84 -19.23
CA THR A 190 -13.28 -9.11 -20.28
C THR A 190 -14.71 -8.77 -19.84
N GLY A 191 -14.90 -8.23 -18.62
CA GLY A 191 -16.21 -7.84 -18.06
C GLY A 191 -16.39 -8.25 -16.60
N GLU A 192 -17.65 -8.26 -16.15
CA GLU A 192 -18.02 -8.73 -14.80
C GLU A 192 -17.57 -10.19 -14.60
N ASN A 193 -16.95 -10.48 -13.46
CA ASN A 193 -16.35 -11.79 -13.12
C ASN A 193 -15.05 -12.16 -13.87
N SER A 194 -14.33 -11.18 -14.45
CA SER A 194 -12.99 -11.43 -14.99
C SER A 194 -12.08 -12.06 -13.95
N LYS A 195 -11.33 -13.09 -14.33
CA LYS A 195 -10.33 -13.75 -13.49
C LYS A 195 -8.98 -13.72 -14.18
N GLN A 196 -7.92 -13.51 -13.41
CA GLN A 196 -6.57 -13.58 -13.96
C GLN A 196 -6.26 -15.01 -14.43
N PRO A 197 -5.67 -15.19 -15.63
CA PRO A 197 -5.23 -16.50 -16.10
C PRO A 197 -4.30 -17.17 -15.07
N GLY A 198 -4.52 -18.45 -14.79
CA GLY A 198 -3.73 -19.22 -13.83
C GLY A 198 -4.22 -19.16 -12.37
N CYS A 199 -5.23 -18.34 -12.05
CA CYS A 199 -5.89 -18.36 -10.74
C CYS A 199 -6.98 -19.44 -10.70
N PRO A 200 -6.85 -20.49 -9.87
CA PRO A 200 -7.82 -21.56 -9.79
C PRO A 200 -9.15 -21.12 -9.16
N ILE A 201 -10.23 -21.84 -9.45
CA ILE A 201 -11.54 -21.63 -8.82
C ILE A 201 -11.61 -22.45 -7.53
N GLY A 202 -11.86 -21.81 -6.40
CA GLY A 202 -12.03 -22.50 -5.12
C GLY A 202 -11.76 -21.59 -3.92
N SER A 203 -11.94 -22.16 -2.73
CA SER A 203 -11.51 -21.53 -1.49
C SER A 203 -10.06 -21.96 -1.21
N PHE A 204 -9.14 -21.02 -1.28
CA PHE A 204 -7.74 -21.23 -0.95
C PHE A 204 -7.41 -20.48 0.33
N ASP A 205 -6.42 -20.99 1.07
CA ASP A 205 -5.88 -20.22 2.18
C ASP A 205 -5.32 -18.89 1.65
N MET A 206 -5.74 -17.81 2.31
CA MET A 206 -5.30 -16.46 2.00
C MET A 206 -3.77 -16.40 2.14
N PHE A 207 -3.08 -16.05 1.06
CA PHE A 207 -1.61 -16.02 0.96
C PHE A 207 -0.92 -17.39 1.05
N SER A 208 -1.55 -18.44 0.49
CA SER A 208 -0.91 -19.74 0.28
C SER A 208 0.41 -19.60 -0.51
N PRO A 209 1.46 -20.41 -0.20
CA PRO A 209 2.75 -20.39 -0.88
C PRO A 209 2.65 -20.62 -2.40
#